data_AF-A0A7C4GRJ9-F1
#
_entry.id   AF-A0A7C4GRJ9-F1
#
_cell.length_a   1.000
_cell.length_b   1.000
_cell.length_c   1.000
_cell.angle_alpha   90.00
_cell.angle_beta   90.00
_cell.angle_gamma   90.00
#
_symmetry.space_group_name_H-M   'P 1'
#
loop_
_entity.id
_entity.type
_entity.pdbx_description
1 polymer ?
#
loop_
_entity_poly.entity_id
_entity_poly.type
_entity_poly.pdbx_seq_one_letter_code
_entity_poly.pdbx_strand_id
1 'polypeptide(L)'
;MKGIRVVYRKGSSEVEVTGDNVNEVKEMIKYIPEIYLELEKTEERLNELKSTLSVLPAFVKYDEEGKPVLSVREELLTSREAIMLILKFAENGLKSSEIGEQLSKSGIVSVGYPSRLSEMLREGIVTRNELGNYVLTEKGKIIADEIVNRLEEVTLR
;
A
#
# COMPACT_ATOMS: atom_id res chain seq x y z
N MET A 1 12.12 6.44 42.91
CA MET A 1 12.20 7.82 42.37
C MET A 1 11.18 7.97 41.26
N LYS A 2 10.46 9.10 41.17
CA LYS A 2 9.55 9.37 40.05
C LYS A 2 10.39 9.97 38.92
N GLY A 3 10.64 9.18 37.87
CA GLY A 3 11.29 9.67 36.66
C GLY A 3 10.41 10.67 35.90
N ILE A 4 11.04 11.45 35.03
CA ILE A 4 10.38 12.40 34.14
C ILE A 4 10.22 11.72 32.79
N ARG A 5 8.98 11.65 32.32
CA ARG A 5 8.63 11.10 31.02
C ARG A 5 8.15 12.21 30.09
N VAL A 6 8.74 12.27 28.91
CA VAL A 6 8.34 13.19 27.83
C VAL A 6 7.98 12.35 26.61
N VAL A 7 6.81 12.63 26.02
CA VAL A 7 6.34 11.99 24.79
C VAL A 7 6.24 13.05 23.72
N TYR A 8 6.89 12.83 22.59
CA TYR A 8 6.84 13.68 21.42
C TYR A 8 6.11 12.94 20.29
N ARG A 9 5.12 13.60 19.67
CA ARG A 9 4.31 13.04 18.57
C ARG A 9 4.44 13.89 17.32
N LYS A 10 4.73 13.26 16.18
CA LYS A 10 4.75 13.88 14.84
C LYS A 10 4.06 12.92 13.86
N GLY A 11 2.89 13.29 13.33
CA GLY A 11 2.09 12.40 12.47
C GLY A 11 1.59 11.15 13.22
N SER A 12 1.82 9.97 12.65
CA SER A 12 1.56 8.66 13.29
C SER A 12 2.70 8.17 14.19
N SER A 13 3.81 8.92 14.27
CA SER A 13 5.02 8.50 15.00
C SER A 13 5.07 9.08 16.41
N GLU A 14 5.50 8.26 17.36
CA GLU A 14 5.66 8.60 18.77
C GLU A 14 7.07 8.27 19.25
N VAL A 15 7.71 9.23 19.92
CA VAL A 15 9.02 9.04 20.59
C VAL A 15 8.83 9.32 22.08
N GLU A 16 9.12 8.32 22.91
CA GLU A 16 9.08 8.43 24.37
C GLU A 16 10.51 8.52 24.93
N VAL A 17 10.75 9.52 25.79
CA VAL A 17 12.01 9.71 26.50
C VAL A 17 11.72 9.72 27.99
N THR A 18 12.46 8.91 28.74
CA THR A 18 12.37 8.84 30.20
C THR A 18 13.75 9.07 30.81
N GLY A 19 13.83 9.95 31.80
CA GLY A 19 15.06 10.23 32.54
C GLY A 19 14.80 10.45 34.03
N ASP A 20 15.85 10.39 34.84
CA ASP A 20 15.75 10.52 36.29
C ASP A 20 15.64 11.98 36.74
N ASN A 21 16.02 12.92 35.88
CA ASN A 21 15.94 14.37 36.14
C ASN A 21 15.77 15.20 34.86
N VAL A 22 15.42 16.48 35.02
CA VAL A 22 15.10 17.40 33.91
C VAL A 22 16.30 17.61 32.97
N ASN A 23 17.53 17.68 33.49
CA ASN A 23 18.72 17.93 32.69
C ASN A 23 19.01 16.76 31.75
N GLU A 24 18.87 15.54 32.26
CA GLU A 24 19.03 14.32 31.47
C GLU A 24 18.01 14.24 30.32
N VAL A 25 16.74 14.48 30.62
CA VAL A 25 15.68 14.53 29.60
C VAL A 25 15.95 15.63 28.57
N LYS A 26 16.43 16.81 29.01
CA LYS A 26 16.76 17.93 28.12
C LYS A 26 17.91 17.61 27.17
N GLU A 27 18.93 16.90 27.63
CA GLU A 27 20.03 16.45 26.75
C GLU A 27 19.53 15.41 25.74
N MET A 28 18.70 14.45 26.16
CA MET A 28 18.12 13.44 25.26
C MET A 28 17.21 14.05 24.18
N ILE A 29 16.40 15.06 24.52
CA ILE A 29 15.50 15.74 23.56
C ILE A 29 16.27 16.39 22.40
N LYS A 30 17.51 16.85 22.60
CA LYS A 30 18.31 17.49 21.54
C LYS A 30 18.60 16.55 20.37
N TYR A 31 18.64 15.24 20.61
CA TYR A 31 18.92 14.22 19.61
C TYR A 31 17.66 13.75 18.87
N ILE A 32 16.46 14.09 19.34
CA ILE A 32 15.21 13.69 18.69
C ILE A 32 15.17 14.10 17.20
N PRO A 33 15.55 15.34 16.80
CA PRO A 33 15.60 15.71 15.38
C PRO A 33 16.53 14.82 14.54
N GLU A 34 17.68 14.42 15.07
CA GLU A 34 18.62 13.51 14.38
C GLU A 34 18.02 12.12 14.23
N ILE A 35 17.37 11.59 15.28
CA ILE A 35 16.64 10.33 15.25
C ILE A 35 15.56 10.34 14.16
N TYR A 36 14.78 11.43 14.06
CA TYR A 36 13.77 11.55 13.00
C TYR A 36 14.40 11.58 11.61
N LEU A 37 15.51 12.31 11.41
CA LEU A 37 16.20 12.36 10.13
C LEU A 37 16.78 10.99 9.73
N GLU A 38 17.27 10.20 10.69
CA GLU A 38 17.72 8.83 10.42
C GLU A 38 16.57 7.88 10.11
N LEU A 39 15.43 8.03 10.80
CA LEU A 39 14.21 7.26 10.51
C LEU A 39 13.68 7.59 9.11
N GLU A 40 13.57 8.87 8.75
CA GLU A 40 13.15 9.33 7.42
C GLU A 40 14.09 8.78 6.33
N LYS A 41 15.42 8.85 6.52
CA LYS A 41 16.40 8.25 5.58
C LYS A 41 16.30 6.72 5.49
N THR A 42 15.94 6.06 6.58
CA THR A 42 15.78 4.60 6.62
C THR A 42 14.51 4.19 5.89
N GLU A 43 13.41 4.94 6.06
CA GLU A 43 12.18 4.77 5.30
C GLU A 43 12.41 5.04 3.80
N GLU A 44 13.09 6.12 3.45
CA GLU A 44 13.48 6.43 2.07
C GLU A 44 14.32 5.31 1.47
N ARG A 45 15.35 4.81 2.17
CA ARG A 45 16.15 3.67 1.72
C ARG A 45 15.36 2.37 1.62
N LEU A 46 14.44 2.10 2.54
CA LEU A 46 13.55 0.95 2.46
C LEU A 46 12.65 1.04 1.25
N ASN A 47 12.13 2.23 0.96
CA ASN A 47 11.32 2.49 -0.23
C ASN A 47 12.14 2.42 -1.51
N GLU A 48 13.40 2.91 -1.52
CA GLU A 48 14.35 2.77 -2.63
C GLU A 48 14.78 1.31 -2.84
N LEU A 49 14.99 0.55 -1.77
CA LEU A 49 15.30 -0.88 -1.86
C LEU A 49 14.09 -1.67 -2.37
N LYS A 50 12.87 -1.33 -1.91
CA LYS A 50 11.62 -1.89 -2.45
C LYS A 50 11.39 -1.52 -3.91
N SER A 51 11.80 -0.32 -4.35
CA SER A 51 11.68 0.10 -5.75
C SER A 51 12.77 -0.47 -6.67
N THR A 52 13.98 -0.69 -6.13
CA THR A 52 15.11 -1.30 -6.85
C THR A 52 14.98 -2.83 -6.95
N LEU A 53 14.37 -3.46 -5.95
CA LEU A 53 13.93 -4.86 -5.98
C LEU A 53 12.47 -4.93 -6.42
N SER A 54 12.15 -4.52 -7.65
CA SER A 54 10.83 -4.75 -8.27
C SER A 54 10.56 -6.25 -8.50
N VAL A 55 10.60 -7.03 -7.42
CA VAL A 55 10.14 -8.39 -7.37
C VAL A 55 8.63 -8.28 -7.40
N LEU A 56 8.07 -8.60 -8.56
CA LEU A 56 6.63 -8.81 -8.71
C LEU A 56 6.15 -9.68 -7.54
N PRO A 57 5.17 -9.23 -6.73
CA PRO A 57 4.72 -10.03 -5.60
C PRO A 57 4.33 -11.43 -6.05
N ALA A 58 4.70 -12.46 -5.28
CA ALA A 58 4.55 -13.86 -5.71
C ALA A 58 3.10 -14.26 -6.06
N PHE A 59 2.13 -13.51 -5.54
CA PHE A 59 0.71 -13.70 -5.81
C PHE A 59 0.23 -13.05 -7.12
N VAL A 60 1.08 -12.34 -7.86
CA VAL A 60 0.75 -11.73 -9.15
C VAL A 60 1.42 -12.51 -10.27
N LYS A 61 0.63 -12.90 -11.27
CA LYS A 61 1.11 -13.48 -12.53
C LYS A 61 0.53 -12.67 -13.69
N TYR A 62 1.05 -12.89 -14.89
CA TYR A 62 0.51 -12.29 -16.10
C TYR A 62 -0.04 -13.38 -17.02
N ASP A 63 -1.15 -13.10 -17.70
CA ASP A 63 -1.69 -13.96 -18.73
C ASP A 63 -0.92 -13.82 -20.06
N GLU A 64 -1.33 -14.57 -21.09
CA GLU A 64 -0.68 -14.56 -22.41
C GLU A 64 -0.75 -13.18 -23.11
N GLU A 65 -1.69 -12.32 -22.70
CA GLU A 65 -1.84 -10.95 -23.21
C GLU A 65 -1.09 -9.91 -22.36
N GLY A 66 -0.35 -10.35 -21.34
CA GLY A 66 0.39 -9.48 -20.43
C GLY A 66 -0.50 -8.76 -19.42
N LYS A 67 -1.70 -9.28 -19.11
CA LYS A 67 -2.62 -8.71 -18.10
C LYS A 67 -2.49 -9.43 -16.76
N PRO A 68 -2.58 -8.71 -15.63
CA PRO A 68 -2.32 -9.30 -14.33
C PRO A 68 -3.47 -10.21 -13.86
N VAL A 69 -3.08 -11.40 -13.39
CA VAL A 69 -3.92 -12.41 -12.74
C VAL A 69 -3.43 -12.58 -11.31
N LEU A 70 -4.35 -12.50 -10.34
CA LEU A 70 -4.05 -12.69 -8.93
C LEU A 70 -4.17 -14.17 -8.55
N SER A 71 -3.23 -14.64 -7.73
CA SER A 71 -3.16 -15.98 -7.15
C SER A 71 -3.16 -15.86 -5.63
N VAL A 72 -4.25 -15.31 -5.11
CA VAL A 72 -4.50 -15.09 -3.68
C VAL A 72 -5.74 -15.89 -3.29
N ARG A 73 -5.77 -16.43 -2.07
CA ARG A 73 -6.97 -17.08 -1.51
C ARG A 73 -8.12 -16.08 -1.44
N GLU A 74 -9.31 -16.46 -1.92
CA GLU A 74 -10.46 -15.54 -2.07
C GLU A 74 -10.84 -14.86 -0.75
N GLU A 75 -10.70 -15.54 0.38
CA GLU A 75 -10.97 -15.02 1.72
C GLU A 75 -10.05 -13.88 2.18
N LEU A 76 -8.90 -13.66 1.51
CA LEU A 76 -7.94 -12.62 1.88
C LEU A 76 -8.16 -11.29 1.14
N LEU A 77 -8.98 -11.32 0.09
CA LEU A 77 -9.24 -10.17 -0.78
C LEU A 77 -10.73 -9.93 -0.97
N THR A 78 -11.16 -8.72 -0.66
CA THR A 78 -12.46 -8.26 -1.15
C THR A 78 -12.40 -8.03 -2.66
N SER A 79 -13.53 -8.12 -3.36
CA SER A 79 -13.57 -7.85 -4.81
C SER A 79 -13.12 -6.43 -5.16
N ARG A 80 -13.18 -5.49 -4.21
CA ARG A 80 -12.72 -4.10 -4.40
C ARG A 80 -11.20 -4.03 -4.35
N GLU A 81 -10.58 -4.71 -3.39
CA GLU A 81 -9.13 -4.82 -3.30
C GLU A 81 -8.55 -5.57 -4.49
N ALA A 82 -9.22 -6.63 -4.95
CA ALA A 82 -8.85 -7.34 -6.16
C ALA A 82 -8.80 -6.43 -7.39
N ILE A 83 -9.83 -5.57 -7.59
CA ILE A 83 -9.83 -4.58 -8.68
C ILE A 83 -8.64 -3.62 -8.54
N MET A 84 -8.35 -3.14 -7.32
CA MET A 84 -7.21 -2.24 -7.09
C MET A 84 -5.87 -2.91 -7.44
N LEU A 85 -5.66 -4.15 -7.01
CA LEU A 85 -4.43 -4.89 -7.31
C LEU A 85 -4.30 -5.18 -8.81
N ILE A 86 -5.37 -5.62 -9.49
CA ILE A 86 -5.37 -5.81 -10.94
C ILE A 86 -4.96 -4.50 -11.64
N LEU A 87 -5.54 -3.37 -11.25
CA LEU A 87 -5.20 -2.07 -11.85
C LEU A 87 -3.79 -1.57 -11.47
N LYS A 88 -3.28 -1.92 -10.28
CA LYS A 88 -1.92 -1.57 -9.84
C LYS A 88 -0.86 -2.20 -10.74
N PHE A 89 -1.07 -3.45 -11.14
CA PHE A 89 -0.11 -4.21 -11.94
C PHE A 89 -0.37 -4.16 -13.45
N ALA A 90 -1.40 -3.42 -13.89
CA ALA A 90 -1.71 -3.18 -15.29
C ALA A 90 -1.07 -1.88 -15.78
N GLU A 91 0.04 -1.97 -16.52
CA GLU A 91 0.85 -0.82 -16.96
C GLU A 91 0.03 0.30 -17.64
N ASN A 92 -0.90 -0.07 -18.52
CA ASN A 92 -1.70 0.87 -19.32
C ASN A 92 -3.17 0.97 -18.85
N GLY A 93 -3.45 0.47 -17.65
CA GLY A 93 -4.82 0.27 -17.17
C GLY A 93 -5.58 -0.79 -17.96
N LEU A 94 -6.86 -0.95 -17.63
CA LEU A 94 -7.74 -1.94 -18.27
C LEU A 94 -9.13 -1.38 -18.57
N LYS A 95 -9.78 -1.90 -19.60
CA LYS A 95 -11.22 -1.69 -19.84
C LYS A 95 -12.03 -2.44 -18.78
N SER A 96 -13.29 -2.01 -18.59
CA SER A 96 -14.20 -2.67 -17.64
C SER A 96 -14.30 -4.18 -17.90
N SER A 97 -14.46 -4.57 -19.16
CA SER A 97 -14.57 -5.98 -19.56
C SER A 97 -13.32 -6.79 -19.20
N GLU A 98 -12.15 -6.21 -19.41
CA GLU A 98 -10.86 -6.84 -19.10
C GLU A 98 -10.68 -7.01 -17.59
N ILE A 99 -11.12 -6.04 -16.78
CA ILE A 99 -11.11 -6.18 -15.31
C ILE A 99 -11.99 -7.35 -14.88
N GLY A 100 -13.19 -7.50 -15.44
CA GLY A 100 -14.08 -8.62 -15.15
C GLY A 100 -13.47 -9.97 -15.56
N GLU A 101 -12.79 -10.01 -16.70
CA GLU A 101 -12.07 -11.19 -17.17
C GLU A 101 -10.92 -11.57 -16.24
N GLN A 102 -10.08 -10.61 -15.84
CA GLN A 102 -8.96 -10.85 -14.93
C GLN A 102 -9.41 -11.26 -13.53
N LEU A 103 -10.51 -10.69 -13.01
CA LEU A 103 -11.14 -11.16 -11.77
C LEU A 103 -11.54 -12.64 -11.89
N SER A 104 -12.16 -13.02 -13.01
CA SER A 104 -12.59 -14.40 -13.26
C SER A 104 -11.39 -15.36 -13.39
N LYS A 105 -10.35 -14.96 -14.14
CA LYS A 105 -9.08 -15.70 -14.25
C LYS A 105 -8.37 -15.86 -12.89
N SER A 106 -8.54 -14.88 -12.01
CA SER A 106 -8.02 -14.92 -10.63
C SER A 106 -8.87 -15.77 -9.67
N GLY A 107 -9.97 -16.38 -10.16
CA GLY A 107 -10.89 -17.14 -9.33
C GLY A 107 -11.77 -16.30 -8.40
N ILE A 108 -11.86 -14.98 -8.63
CA ILE A 108 -12.59 -14.04 -7.77
C ILE A 108 -13.96 -13.76 -8.38
N VAL A 109 -15.01 -14.27 -7.74
CA VAL A 109 -16.38 -14.08 -8.23
C VAL A 109 -16.90 -12.70 -7.81
N SER A 110 -17.14 -11.83 -8.80
CA SER A 110 -17.63 -10.46 -8.54
C SER A 110 -18.68 -10.02 -9.55
N VAL A 111 -19.91 -10.49 -9.39
CA VAL A 111 -21.04 -10.15 -10.28
C VAL A 111 -21.34 -8.65 -10.30
N GLY A 112 -21.05 -7.93 -9.21
CA GLY A 112 -21.25 -6.49 -9.06
C GLY A 112 -20.03 -5.61 -9.33
N TYR A 113 -18.97 -6.13 -9.96
CA TYR A 113 -17.73 -5.37 -10.17
C TYR A 113 -17.91 -4.04 -10.93
N PRO A 114 -18.84 -3.87 -11.91
CA PRO A 114 -19.01 -2.59 -12.60
C PRO A 114 -19.55 -1.49 -11.68
N SER A 115 -20.45 -1.86 -10.75
CA SER A 115 -20.97 -0.94 -9.74
C SER A 115 -19.86 -0.51 -8.77
N ARG A 116 -19.01 -1.46 -8.34
CA ARG A 116 -17.83 -1.17 -7.51
C ARG A 116 -16.83 -0.25 -8.22
N LEU A 117 -16.55 -0.49 -9.51
CA LEU A 117 -15.74 0.42 -10.32
C LEU A 117 -16.32 1.84 -10.36
N SER A 118 -17.64 1.95 -10.49
CA SER A 118 -18.35 3.24 -10.49
C SER A 118 -18.27 3.95 -9.14
N GLU A 119 -18.33 3.22 -8.03
CA GLU A 119 -18.09 3.74 -6.68
C GLU A 119 -16.65 4.24 -6.52
N MET A 120 -15.67 3.43 -6.90
CA MET A 120 -14.25 3.77 -6.84
C MET A 120 -13.90 5.00 -7.68
N LEU A 121 -14.58 5.19 -8.82
CA LEU A 121 -14.47 6.39 -9.64
C LEU A 121 -15.02 7.62 -8.91
N ARG A 122 -16.20 7.52 -8.29
CA ARG A 122 -16.78 8.63 -7.49
C ARG A 122 -15.94 8.99 -6.27
N GLU A 123 -15.26 8.01 -5.68
CA GLU A 123 -14.39 8.21 -4.52
C GLU A 123 -12.97 8.72 -4.86
N GLY A 124 -12.68 8.88 -6.16
CA GLY A 124 -11.38 9.36 -6.65
C GLY A 124 -10.24 8.35 -6.47
N ILE A 125 -10.54 7.06 -6.39
CA ILE A 125 -9.54 5.98 -6.26
C ILE A 125 -9.11 5.49 -7.65
N VAL A 126 -10.05 5.48 -8.60
CA VAL A 126 -9.83 5.10 -9.99
C VAL A 126 -10.20 6.29 -10.86
N THR A 127 -9.47 6.47 -11.96
CA THR A 127 -9.82 7.40 -13.04
C THR A 127 -9.70 6.71 -14.39
N ARG A 128 -9.98 7.42 -15.48
CA ARG A 128 -9.72 6.95 -16.84
C ARG A 128 -8.53 7.71 -17.43
N ASN A 129 -7.65 6.99 -18.11
CA ASN A 129 -6.58 7.59 -18.90
C ASN A 129 -7.11 8.07 -20.27
N GLU A 130 -6.23 8.64 -21.08
CA GLU A 130 -6.57 9.17 -22.42
C GLU A 130 -7.12 8.10 -23.37
N LEU A 131 -6.77 6.83 -23.16
CA LEU A 131 -7.26 5.68 -23.93
C LEU A 131 -8.63 5.18 -23.44
N GLY A 132 -9.18 5.80 -22.39
CA GLY A 132 -10.45 5.40 -21.76
C GLY A 132 -10.32 4.19 -20.83
N ASN A 133 -9.12 3.68 -20.59
CA ASN A 133 -8.86 2.58 -19.66
C ASN A 133 -8.92 3.08 -18.22
N TYR A 134 -9.41 2.24 -17.32
CA TYR A 134 -9.36 2.50 -15.89
C TYR A 134 -7.93 2.35 -15.39
N VAL A 135 -7.50 3.32 -14.58
CA VAL A 135 -6.20 3.36 -13.90
C VAL A 135 -6.38 3.82 -12.47
N LEU A 136 -5.46 3.45 -11.58
CA LEU A 136 -5.45 4.00 -10.22
C LEU A 136 -5.04 5.48 -10.25
N THR A 137 -5.72 6.29 -9.44
CA THR A 137 -5.21 7.61 -9.06
C THR A 137 -4.04 7.45 -8.08
N GLU A 138 -3.35 8.54 -7.75
CA GLU A 138 -2.28 8.49 -6.74
C GLU A 138 -2.78 7.99 -5.38
N LYS A 139 -3.96 8.46 -4.96
CA LYS A 139 -4.67 7.94 -3.78
C LYS A 139 -4.92 6.45 -3.89
N GLY A 140 -5.36 5.97 -5.05
CA GLY A 140 -5.61 4.54 -5.27
C GLY A 140 -4.35 3.69 -5.23
N LYS A 141 -3.21 4.20 -5.70
CA LYS A 141 -1.92 3.50 -5.64
C LYS A 141 -1.45 3.31 -4.20
N ILE A 142 -1.53 4.34 -3.37
CA ILE A 142 -1.16 4.27 -1.94
C ILE A 142 -1.97 3.17 -1.24
N ILE A 143 -3.29 3.15 -1.44
CA ILE A 143 -4.16 2.11 -0.86
C ILE A 143 -3.79 0.72 -1.41
N ALA A 144 -3.47 0.61 -2.70
CA ALA A 144 -3.06 -0.65 -3.30
C ALA A 144 -1.73 -1.15 -2.72
N ASP A 145 -0.78 -0.26 -2.41
CA ASP A 145 0.48 -0.60 -1.75
C ASP A 145 0.27 -1.15 -0.33
N GLU A 146 -0.65 -0.55 0.44
CA GLU A 146 -1.04 -1.07 1.76
C GLU A 146 -1.59 -2.51 1.67
N ILE A 147 -2.37 -2.80 0.64
CA ILE A 147 -2.92 -4.15 0.40
C ILE A 147 -1.81 -5.13 0.02
N VAL A 148 -0.87 -4.73 -0.84
CA VAL A 148 0.28 -5.57 -1.20
C VAL A 148 1.09 -5.93 0.04
N ASN A 149 1.46 -4.94 0.86
CA ASN A 149 2.21 -5.18 2.09
C ASN A 149 1.47 -6.14 3.03
N ARG A 150 0.15 -5.96 3.20
CA ARG A 150 -0.70 -6.86 4.00
C ARG A 150 -0.68 -8.30 3.48
N LEU A 151 -0.74 -8.50 2.17
CA LEU A 151 -0.73 -9.84 1.58
C LEU A 151 0.64 -10.52 1.67
N GLU A 152 1.72 -9.77 1.51
CA GLU A 152 3.08 -10.30 1.65
C GLU A 152 3.37 -10.75 3.07
N GLU A 153 2.94 -9.99 4.09
CA GLU A 153 3.07 -10.37 5.50
C GLU A 153 2.33 -11.67 5.84
N VAL A 154 1.17 -11.89 5.24
CA VAL A 154 0.38 -13.13 5.44
C VAL A 154 0.99 -14.32 4.70
N THR A 155 1.65 -14.08 3.55
CA THR A 155 2.25 -15.14 2.71
C THR A 155 3.63 -15.60 3.22
N LEU A 156 4.33 -14.74 3.98
CA LEU A 156 5.62 -15.04 4.61
C LEU A 156 5.50 -15.76 5.97
N ARG A 157 4.28 -16.03 6.45
CA ARG A 157 4.00 -16.77 7.69
C ARG A 157 3.46 -18.16 7.39
#